data_AF-A0A1T3BLI3-F1
#
_entry.id   AF-A0A1T3BLI3-F1
#
_cell.length_a   1.000
_cell.length_b   1.000
_cell.length_c   1.000
_cell.angle_alpha   90.00
_cell.angle_beta   90.00
_cell.angle_gamma   90.00
#
_symmetry.space_group_name_H-M   'P 1'
#
loop_
_entity.id
_entity.type
_entity.pdbx_description
1 polymer ?
#
loop_
_entity_poly.entity_id
_entity_poly.type
_entity_poly.pdbx_seq_one_letter_code
_entity_poly.pdbx_strand_id
1 'polypeptide(L)'
;MINKVILVGNLGADPESRTMASGAEVVNFRIATSQSYTDKATGEKVDKTEWHSVVVFNPHLAKVALQYLSKGSKVYVEGQLQTRKWQDKSGQTRYTTEIVLPQYRGELRILNSIQKDGIDMALEAMEQEDKRYLKTTLNDRIPF
;
A
#
# COMPACT_ATOMS: atom_id res chain seq x y z
N MET A 1 27.83 -9.89 -6.80
CA MET A 1 27.18 -9.60 -5.50
C MET A 1 25.72 -9.29 -5.74
N ILE A 2 24.82 -9.58 -4.78
CA ILE A 2 23.38 -9.39 -4.92
C ILE A 2 22.90 -8.45 -3.81
N ASN A 3 22.17 -7.40 -4.17
CA ASN A 3 21.41 -6.54 -3.28
C ASN A 3 19.98 -6.49 -3.81
N LYS A 4 19.05 -7.12 -3.11
CA LYS A 4 17.63 -7.21 -3.48
C LYS A 4 16.81 -7.12 -2.20
N VAL A 5 15.77 -6.29 -2.24
CA VAL A 5 14.76 -6.18 -1.20
C VAL A 5 13.41 -6.51 -1.82
N ILE A 6 12.62 -7.31 -1.12
CA ILE A 6 11.24 -7.61 -1.47
C ILE A 6 10.38 -7.27 -0.26
N LEU A 7 9.36 -6.43 -0.44
CA LEU A 7 8.41 -6.06 0.60
C LEU A 7 6.99 -6.23 0.10
N VAL A 8 6.13 -6.69 1.00
CA VAL A 8 4.68 -6.61 0.85
C VAL A 8 4.13 -5.89 2.07
N GLY A 9 3.41 -4.80 1.85
CA GLY A 9 2.86 -4.00 2.94
C GLY A 9 1.88 -2.97 2.46
N ASN A 10 1.51 -2.05 3.35
CA ASN A 10 0.51 -1.04 3.09
C ASN A 10 1.12 0.36 3.17
N LEU A 11 0.67 1.28 2.31
CA LEU A 11 1.11 2.67 2.34
C LEU A 11 0.61 3.38 3.61
N GLY A 12 1.49 4.09 4.31
CA GLY A 12 1.11 4.90 5.48
C GLY A 12 0.50 6.26 5.14
N ALA A 13 0.82 6.78 3.96
CA ALA A 13 0.38 8.06 3.43
C ALA A 13 0.33 7.98 1.89
N ASP A 14 -0.27 8.98 1.26
CA ASP A 14 -0.26 9.09 -0.20
C ASP A 14 1.17 9.26 -0.73
N PRO A 15 1.49 8.76 -1.95
CA PRO A 15 2.81 8.98 -2.54
C PRO A 15 3.07 10.44 -2.84
N GLU A 16 4.30 10.89 -2.56
CA GLU A 16 4.74 12.26 -2.79
C GLU A 16 5.65 12.33 -4.01
N SER A 17 5.33 13.21 -4.97
CA SER A 17 6.20 13.50 -6.12
C SER A 17 7.16 14.63 -5.80
N ARG A 18 8.42 14.49 -6.22
CA ARG A 18 9.45 15.52 -6.17
C ARG A 18 10.19 15.57 -7.50
N THR A 19 10.25 16.76 -8.09
CA THR A 19 11.12 17.03 -9.24
C THR A 19 12.54 17.30 -8.76
N MET A 20 13.50 16.54 -9.27
CA MET A 20 14.92 16.74 -9.03
C MET A 20 15.46 17.93 -9.85
N ALA A 21 16.61 18.47 -9.47
CA ALA A 21 17.28 19.54 -10.23
C ALA A 21 17.63 19.15 -11.68
N SER A 22 17.75 17.85 -11.95
CA SER A 22 17.93 17.30 -13.30
C SER A 22 16.65 17.31 -14.16
N GLY A 23 15.50 17.69 -13.60
CA GLY A 23 14.19 17.59 -14.24
C GLY A 23 13.54 16.20 -14.12
N ALA A 24 14.22 15.21 -13.53
CA ALA A 24 13.65 13.89 -13.31
C ALA A 24 12.61 13.91 -12.18
N GLU A 25 11.45 13.31 -12.43
CA GLU A 25 10.42 13.09 -11.42
C GLU A 25 10.76 11.86 -10.56
N VAL A 26 10.72 12.02 -9.25
CA VAL A 26 11.00 10.97 -8.27
C VAL A 26 9.84 10.89 -7.30
N VAL A 27 9.39 9.67 -7.01
CA VAL A 27 8.25 9.43 -6.13
C VAL A 27 8.70 8.73 -4.87
N ASN A 28 8.24 9.25 -3.73
CA ASN A 28 8.57 8.75 -2.41
C ASN A 28 7.30 8.31 -1.68
N PHE A 29 7.36 7.18 -0.98
CA PHE A 29 6.28 6.74 -0.10
C PHE A 29 6.82 5.85 1.02
N ARG A 30 5.98 5.61 2.04
CA ARG A 30 6.31 4.74 3.17
C ARG A 30 5.41 3.52 3.21
N ILE A 31 6.02 2.35 3.36
CA ILE A 31 5.34 1.06 3.54
C ILE A 31 5.45 0.62 5.00
N ALA A 32 4.33 0.23 5.59
CA ALA A 32 4.29 -0.49 6.85
C ALA A 32 4.29 -2.01 6.60
N THR A 33 5.11 -2.75 7.35
CA THR A 33 5.02 -4.21 7.46
C THR A 33 4.90 -4.60 8.92
N SER A 34 3.92 -5.43 9.26
CA SER A 34 3.66 -5.86 10.64
C SER A 34 3.95 -7.35 10.82
N GLN A 35 4.53 -7.70 11.97
CA GLN A 35 4.66 -9.08 12.43
C GLN A 35 4.01 -9.20 13.81
N SER A 36 3.18 -10.24 13.99
CA SER A 36 2.61 -10.61 15.29
C SER A 36 3.32 -11.85 15.80
N TYR A 37 3.85 -11.82 17.02
CA TYR A 37 4.46 -12.97 17.66
C TYR A 37 4.10 -13.01 19.15
N THR A 38 4.15 -14.20 19.75
CA THR A 38 3.96 -14.35 21.21
C THR A 38 5.30 -14.28 21.89
N ASP A 39 5.46 -13.37 22.84
CA ASP A 39 6.65 -13.29 23.69
C ASP A 39 6.72 -14.53 24.58
N LYS A 40 7.85 -15.23 24.55
CA LYS A 40 8.03 -16.50 25.27
C LYS A 40 8.22 -16.31 26.78
N ALA A 41 8.64 -15.13 27.22
CA ALA A 41 8.87 -14.84 28.64
C ALA A 41 7.57 -14.40 29.34
N THR A 42 6.73 -13.62 28.66
CA THR A 42 5.49 -13.07 29.23
C THR A 42 4.23 -13.83 28.80
N GLY A 43 4.28 -14.56 27.68
CA GLY A 43 3.11 -15.20 27.08
C GLY A 43 2.18 -14.23 26.34
N GLU A 44 2.54 -12.95 26.24
CA GLU A 44 1.72 -11.92 25.61
C GLU A 44 1.91 -11.87 24.09
N LYS A 45 0.86 -11.48 23.37
CA LYS A 45 0.94 -11.23 21.92
C LYS A 45 1.51 -9.83 21.69
N VAL A 46 2.63 -9.77 20.96
CA VAL A 46 3.32 -8.53 20.59
C VAL A 46 3.16 -8.30 19.09
N ASP A 47 2.72 -7.10 18.73
CA ASP A 47 2.63 -6.64 17.35
C ASP A 47 3.75 -5.63 17.07
N LYS A 48 4.65 -5.96 16.15
CA LYS A 48 5.77 -5.10 15.75
C LYS A 48 5.57 -4.62 14.32
N THR A 49 5.50 -3.30 14.15
CA THR A 49 5.38 -2.66 12.83
C THR A 49 6.67 -1.95 12.46
N GLU A 50 7.17 -2.23 11.26
CA GLU A 50 8.35 -1.61 10.69
C GLU A 50 7.97 -0.71 9.50
N TRP A 51 8.60 0.46 9.45
CA TRP A 51 8.34 1.49 8.44
C TRP A 51 9.50 1.59 7.45
N HIS A 52 9.18 1.43 6.18
CA HIS A 52 10.16 1.35 5.11
C HIS A 52 10.00 2.56 4.19
N SER A 53 11.09 3.31 3.99
CA SER A 53 11.13 4.42 3.03
C SER A 53 11.43 3.89 1.64
N VAL A 54 10.54 4.12 0.68
CA VAL A 54 10.71 3.70 -0.72
C VAL A 54 10.88 4.93 -1.60
N VAL A 55 11.89 4.88 -2.48
CA VAL A 55 12.22 5.95 -3.44
C VAL A 55 12.22 5.35 -4.84
N VAL A 56 11.40 5.91 -5.72
CA VAL A 56 11.18 5.41 -7.08
C VAL A 56 11.75 6.40 -8.09
N PHE A 57 12.88 6.03 -8.70
CA PHE A 57 13.48 6.75 -9.83
C PHE A 57 13.01 6.21 -11.18
N ASN A 58 12.41 5.02 -11.21
CA ASN A 58 11.84 4.45 -12.42
C ASN A 58 10.62 5.27 -12.87
N PRO A 59 10.66 5.97 -14.01
CA PRO A 59 9.59 6.89 -14.41
C PRO A 59 8.27 6.18 -14.70
N HIS A 60 8.31 4.91 -15.11
CA HIS A 60 7.09 4.12 -15.33
C HIS A 60 6.44 3.77 -13.99
N LEU A 61 7.22 3.27 -13.03
CA LEU A 61 6.71 2.90 -11.70
C LEU A 61 6.31 4.14 -10.89
N ALA A 62 6.98 5.28 -11.08
CA ALA A 62 6.60 6.55 -10.49
C ALA A 62 5.20 7.01 -10.94
N LYS A 63 4.92 6.95 -12.25
CA LYS A 63 3.58 7.24 -12.78
C LYS A 63 2.52 6.30 -12.22
N VAL A 64 2.82 4.99 -12.17
CA VAL A 64 1.91 4.00 -11.57
C VAL A 64 1.64 4.32 -10.10
N ALA A 65 2.69 4.66 -9.34
CA ALA A 65 2.55 5.02 -7.93
C ALA A 65 1.61 6.23 -7.75
N LEU A 66 1.84 7.33 -8.48
CA LEU A 66 1.02 8.54 -8.36
C LEU A 66 -0.41 8.38 -8.84
N GLN A 67 -0.65 7.56 -9.87
CA GLN A 67 -1.98 7.41 -10.46
C GLN A 67 -2.87 6.45 -9.66
N TYR A 68 -2.30 5.42 -9.04
CA TYR A 68 -3.08 4.30 -8.52
C TYR A 68 -2.85 4.00 -7.04
N LEU A 69 -1.82 4.57 -6.41
CA LEU A 69 -1.58 4.36 -4.99
C LEU A 69 -2.11 5.54 -4.18
N SER A 70 -2.76 5.19 -3.09
CA SER A 70 -3.17 6.09 -2.02
C SER A 70 -2.86 5.47 -0.67
N LYS A 71 -2.98 6.25 0.41
CA LYS A 71 -2.88 5.78 1.79
C LYS A 71 -3.70 4.49 1.99
N GLY A 72 -3.07 3.48 2.58
CA GLY A 72 -3.68 2.18 2.83
C GLY A 72 -3.55 1.18 1.68
N SER A 73 -3.15 1.61 0.47
CA SER A 73 -2.95 0.71 -0.67
C SER A 73 -1.95 -0.39 -0.32
N LYS A 74 -2.32 -1.64 -0.61
CA LYS A 74 -1.44 -2.81 -0.42
C LYS A 74 -0.58 -2.99 -1.65
N VAL A 75 0.73 -3.10 -1.47
CA VAL A 75 1.69 -3.16 -2.56
C VAL A 75 2.74 -4.23 -2.34
N TYR A 76 3.21 -4.79 -3.46
CA TYR A 76 4.47 -5.51 -3.56
C TYR A 76 5.53 -4.57 -4.14
N VAL A 77 6.71 -4.53 -3.52
CA VAL A 77 7.85 -3.73 -3.96
C VAL A 77 9.09 -4.60 -4.03
N GLU A 78 9.79 -4.57 -5.16
CA GLU A 78 11.14 -5.09 -5.33
C GLU A 78 12.11 -3.94 -5.64
N GLY A 79 13.19 -3.84 -4.86
CA GLY A 79 14.22 -2.82 -5.06
C GLY A 79 15.57 -3.23 -4.49
N GLN A 80 16.38 -2.25 -4.12
CA GLN A 80 17.69 -2.45 -3.48
C GLN A 80 17.85 -1.50 -2.29
N LEU A 81 18.57 -1.94 -1.25
CA LEU A 81 18.92 -1.04 -0.14
C LEU A 81 19.98 -0.05 -0.58
N GLN A 82 19.75 1.23 -0.29
CA GLN A 82 20.77 2.27 -0.40
C GLN A 82 20.79 3.10 0.88
N THR A 83 21.98 3.29 1.44
CA THR A 83 22.18 4.20 2.59
C THR A 83 22.90 5.43 2.10
N ARG A 84 22.27 6.59 2.22
CA ARG A 84 22.89 7.88 1.92
C ARG A 84 23.33 8.61 3.19
N LYS A 85 24.47 9.26 3.09
CA LYS A 85 25.00 10.18 4.10
C LYS A 85 24.60 11.61 3.74
N TRP A 86 24.08 12.37 4.69
CA TRP A 86 23.77 13.79 4.53
C TRP A 86 24.09 14.54 5.81
N GLN A 87 24.26 15.86 5.73
CA GLN A 87 24.45 16.72 6.90
C GLN A 87 23.15 17.44 7.24
N ASP A 88 22.76 17.42 8.51
CA ASP A 88 21.64 18.24 8.97
C ASP A 88 22.03 19.72 9.11
N LYS A 89 21.04 20.58 9.41
CA LYS A 89 21.26 22.03 9.56
C LYS A 89 22.26 22.39 10.67
N SER A 90 22.52 21.46 11.59
CA SER A 90 23.46 21.62 12.69
C SER A 90 24.86 21.08 12.35
N GLY A 91 25.08 20.62 11.12
CA GLY A 91 26.35 20.06 10.65
C GLY A 91 26.60 18.62 11.07
N GLN A 92 25.64 17.95 11.73
CA GLN A 92 25.81 16.55 12.12
C GLN A 92 25.60 15.62 10.94
N THR A 93 26.47 14.63 10.82
CA THR A 93 26.35 13.56 9.82
C THR A 93 25.18 12.64 10.18
N ARG A 94 24.23 12.48 9.27
CA ARG A 94 23.10 11.56 9.36
C ARG A 94 23.17 10.51 8.24
N TYR A 95 22.64 9.33 8.55
CA TYR A 95 22.50 8.24 7.60
C TYR A 95 21.01 7.94 7.43
N THR A 96 20.59 7.71 6.20
CA THR A 96 19.23 7.30 5.89
C THR A 96 19.28 6.13 4.94
N THR A 97 18.65 5.02 5.33
CA THR A 97 18.55 3.81 4.54
C THR A 97 17.19 3.77 3.87
N GLU A 98 17.19 3.63 2.55
CA GLU A 98 16.00 3.68 1.69
C GLU A 98 15.98 2.46 0.77
N ILE A 99 14.79 1.99 0.42
CA ILE A 99 14.60 1.01 -0.67
C ILE A 99 14.46 1.80 -1.95
N VAL A 100 15.41 1.61 -2.86
CA VAL A 100 15.47 2.37 -4.10
C VAL A 100 15.07 1.49 -5.27
N LEU A 101 14.17 2.00 -6.10
CA LEU A 101 13.80 1.45 -7.39
C LEU A 101 14.49 2.29 -8.48
N PRO A 102 15.63 1.81 -9.03
CA PRO A 102 16.44 2.58 -9.98
C PRO A 102 15.70 2.83 -11.29
N GLN A 103 16.19 3.78 -12.09
CA GLN A 103 15.55 4.22 -13.34
C GLN A 103 15.10 3.09 -14.28
N TYR A 104 15.88 1.99 -14.36
CA TYR A 104 15.63 0.87 -15.28
C TYR A 104 15.45 -0.48 -14.55
N ARG A 105 15.21 -0.48 -13.23
CA ARG A 105 15.10 -1.70 -12.42
C ARG A 105 14.01 -1.56 -11.34
N GLY A 106 13.73 -2.66 -10.67
CA GLY A 106 12.73 -2.74 -9.61
C GLY A 106 11.36 -3.12 -10.13
N GLU A 107 10.48 -3.44 -9.19
CA GLU A 107 9.11 -3.87 -9.49
C GLU A 107 8.16 -3.26 -8.45
N LEU A 108 7.01 -2.81 -8.92
CA LEU A 108 5.92 -2.33 -8.08
C LEU A 108 4.64 -2.99 -8.58
N ARG A 109 3.94 -3.71 -7.71
CA ARG A 109 2.61 -4.25 -8.01
C ARG A 109 1.62 -3.80 -6.95
N ILE A 110 0.42 -3.50 -7.41
CA ILE A 110 -0.72 -3.19 -6.54
C ILE A 110 -1.40 -4.52 -6.21
N LEU A 111 -1.61 -4.77 -4.93
CA LEU A 111 -2.19 -6.01 -4.40
C LEU A 111 -3.57 -5.76 -3.76
N ASN A 112 -4.16 -4.59 -3.99
CA ASN A 112 -5.51 -4.30 -3.51
C ASN A 112 -6.44 -5.43 -3.97
N SER A 113 -7.22 -5.99 -3.04
CA SER A 113 -8.39 -6.76 -3.41
C SER A 113 -9.29 -5.82 -4.21
N ILE A 114 -9.67 -6.21 -5.42
CA ILE A 114 -10.80 -5.58 -6.12
C ILE A 114 -11.90 -5.42 -5.07
N GLN A 115 -12.33 -4.17 -4.89
CA GLN A 115 -13.19 -3.70 -3.81
C GLN A 115 -14.38 -4.63 -3.61
N LYS A 116 -14.20 -5.60 -2.70
CA LYS A 116 -15.22 -6.57 -2.35
C LYS A 116 -16.43 -5.86 -1.73
N ASP A 117 -16.18 -4.73 -1.08
CA ASP A 117 -17.19 -3.85 -0.48
C ASP A 117 -18.27 -3.38 -1.47
N GLY A 118 -17.91 -3.09 -2.74
CA GLY A 118 -18.90 -2.67 -3.73
C GLY A 118 -19.79 -3.81 -4.22
N ILE A 119 -19.22 -5.03 -4.32
CA ILE A 119 -19.94 -6.23 -4.72
C ILE A 119 -20.78 -6.77 -3.56
N ASP A 120 -20.24 -6.78 -2.34
CA ASP A 120 -20.94 -7.22 -1.14
C ASP A 120 -22.10 -6.26 -0.79
N MET A 121 -21.91 -4.93 -0.90
CA MET A 121 -23.02 -3.97 -0.76
C MET A 121 -24.07 -4.12 -1.87
N ALA A 122 -23.65 -4.38 -3.12
CA ALA A 122 -24.57 -4.61 -4.22
C ALA A 122 -25.37 -5.91 -4.03
N LEU A 123 -24.73 -6.98 -3.58
CA LEU A 123 -25.38 -8.26 -3.26
C LEU A 123 -26.35 -8.12 -2.09
N GLU A 124 -25.98 -7.38 -1.03
CA GLU A 124 -26.87 -7.09 0.10
C GLU A 124 -28.08 -6.24 -0.31
N ALA A 125 -27.88 -5.24 -1.17
CA ALA A 125 -28.96 -4.41 -1.70
C ALA A 125 -29.92 -5.24 -2.58
N MET A 126 -29.38 -6.09 -3.45
CA MET A 126 -30.16 -7.00 -4.30
C MET A 126 -30.95 -8.01 -3.47
N GLU A 127 -30.36 -8.61 -2.43
CA GLU A 127 -31.08 -9.52 -1.53
C GLU A 127 -32.23 -8.84 -0.77
N GLN A 128 -32.06 -7.57 -0.39
CA GLN A 128 -33.11 -6.81 0.30
C GLN A 128 -34.27 -6.45 -0.64
N GLU A 129 -33.96 -6.16 -1.91
CA GLU A 129 -34.95 -5.85 -2.94
C GLU A 129 -35.76 -7.08 -3.32
N ASP A 130 -35.10 -8.24 -3.46
CA ASP A 130 -35.75 -9.53 -3.77
C ASP A 130 -36.67 -10.00 -2.62
N LYS A 131 -36.22 -9.84 -1.36
CA LYS A 131 -37.07 -10.08 -0.17
C LYS A 131 -38.27 -9.13 -0.11
N ARG A 132 -38.13 -7.89 -0.59
CA ARG A 132 -39.20 -6.88 -0.62
C ARG A 132 -40.24 -7.19 -1.70
N TYR A 133 -39.80 -7.62 -2.87
CA TYR A 133 -40.67 -8.12 -3.93
C TYR A 133 -41.47 -9.33 -3.46
N LEU A 134 -40.78 -10.34 -2.92
CA LEU A 134 -41.42 -11.57 -2.45
C LEU A 134 -42.48 -11.28 -1.37
N LYS A 135 -42.17 -10.39 -0.41
CA LYS A 135 -43.11 -9.96 0.64
C LYS A 135 -44.31 -9.19 0.11
N THR A 136 -44.13 -8.41 -0.95
CA THR A 136 -45.23 -7.66 -1.61
C THR A 136 -46.13 -8.62 -2.40
N THR A 137 -45.53 -9.51 -3.20
CA THR A 137 -46.26 -10.50 -4.00
C THR A 137 -46.94 -11.60 -3.15
N LEU A 138 -46.42 -11.92 -1.97
CA LEU A 138 -47.09 -12.84 -1.04
C LEU A 138 -48.28 -12.20 -0.30
N ASN A 139 -48.28 -10.87 -0.13
CA ASN A 139 -49.36 -10.14 0.51
C ASN A 139 -50.50 -9.80 -0.47
N ASP A 140 -50.20 -9.68 -1.76
CA ASP A 140 -51.20 -9.54 -2.83
C ASP A 140 -51.74 -10.92 -3.24
N ARG A 141 -52.28 -11.69 -2.27
CA ARG A 141 -53.14 -12.84 -2.61
C ARG A 141 -54.32 -12.31 -3.42
N ILE A 142 -54.21 -12.54 -4.72
CA ILE A 142 -55.19 -12.27 -5.77
C ILE A 142 -56.59 -12.61 -5.23
N PRO A 143 -57.49 -11.63 -5.05
CA PRO A 143 -58.89 -11.97 -4.89
C PRO A 143 -59.36 -12.50 -6.24
N PHE A 144 -59.97 -13.69 -6.23
CA PHE A 144 -60.66 -14.26 -7.39
C PHE A 144 -61.63 -13.27 -8.01
#